data_AF-A0AAV9Y1A4-F1
#
_entry.id   AF-A0AAV9Y1A4-F1
#
_cell.length_a   1.000
_cell.length_b   1.000
_cell.length_c   1.000
_cell.angle_alpha   90.00
_cell.angle_beta   90.00
_cell.angle_gamma   90.00
#
_symmetry.space_group_name_H-M   'P 1'
#
loop_
_entity.id
_entity.type
_entity.pdbx_description
1 polymer ?
#
loop_
_entity_poly.entity_id
_entity_poly.type
_entity_poly.pdbx_seq_one_letter_code
_entity_poly.pdbx_strand_id
1 'polypeptide(L)'
;MGLKANHDSPHSGNSPHHNHNTHHGVIKEDRLSMYRNGREKDVTITKYRPIEVVEYVPPLEAIKHGKGENSMRYIFGDLPLDDFEETKIKEMLAYLKSRHVSLKNTAFSDKHLLLRYLQGNEYDFVKAWDDIKRHVRWRQNFRMIEDKHKLEKLLKNGYCYIHGRDKYMRPIIIFRAKAFLDGEDPDNIIHVVYYWFEFVITKMLSWNRVEQWRVIMDLQDVTFYNAPVSLLKDIAINLQRNYRGYLAQMSFINTPIIFWGLWQAISLVLPQSTRDKIVLCTSDYRSELLKCINENQLEKKYHGTAPNVSSFIEPILPTLCIKET
;
A
#
# COMPACT_ATOMS: atom_id res chain seq x y z
N MET A 1 -34.91 41.47 61.87
CA MET A 1 -36.35 41.22 61.64
C MET A 1 -36.48 40.56 60.28
N GLY A 2 -36.86 39.29 60.27
CA GLY A 2 -36.85 38.44 59.07
C GLY A 2 -38.04 38.66 58.14
N LEU A 3 -37.84 38.30 56.88
CA LEU A 3 -38.89 37.95 55.93
C LEU A 3 -38.43 36.73 55.11
N LYS A 4 -39.31 35.73 55.09
CA LYS A 4 -39.21 34.43 54.42
C LYS A 4 -39.27 34.56 52.90
N ALA A 5 -38.59 33.66 52.18
CA ALA A 5 -39.04 33.21 50.86
C ALA A 5 -38.61 31.75 50.59
N ASN A 6 -39.65 30.91 50.58
CA ASN A 6 -39.91 29.66 49.85
C ASN A 6 -38.79 28.64 49.50
N HIS A 7 -39.05 27.43 50.02
CA HIS A 7 -38.71 26.13 49.45
C HIS A 7 -39.18 25.99 48.00
N ASP A 8 -38.32 25.43 47.15
CA ASP A 8 -38.67 24.41 46.17
C ASP A 8 -37.43 23.53 45.91
N SER A 9 -37.58 22.23 46.12
CA SER A 9 -36.67 21.19 45.57
C SER A 9 -37.15 20.84 44.15
N PRO A 10 -36.32 20.27 43.25
CA PRO A 10 -36.14 18.82 43.35
C PRO A 10 -34.86 18.21 42.72
N HIS A 11 -34.68 16.93 43.04
CA HIS A 11 -34.00 15.87 42.27
C HIS A 11 -32.47 15.80 42.22
N SER A 12 -32.00 14.83 43.02
CA SER A 12 -30.74 14.10 42.92
C SER A 12 -30.50 13.51 41.52
N GLY A 13 -29.48 14.02 40.82
CA GLY A 13 -28.92 13.40 39.61
C GLY A 13 -27.68 12.59 39.95
N ASN A 14 -27.78 11.27 39.75
CA ASN A 14 -26.69 10.30 39.88
C ASN A 14 -25.43 10.70 39.10
N SER A 15 -24.27 10.60 39.77
CA SER A 15 -22.96 10.60 39.11
C SER A 15 -22.81 9.35 38.23
N PRO A 16 -22.37 9.45 36.96
CA PRO A 16 -22.05 8.27 36.18
C PRO A 16 -20.68 7.75 36.62
N HIS A 17 -20.67 6.58 37.25
CA HIS A 17 -19.49 5.74 37.40
C HIS A 17 -18.77 5.60 36.06
N HIS A 18 -17.47 5.88 36.04
CA HIS A 18 -16.57 5.51 34.95
C HIS A 18 -16.57 3.99 34.80
N ASN A 19 -17.38 3.52 33.85
CA ASN A 19 -17.37 2.13 33.43
C ASN A 19 -16.20 1.95 32.46
N HIS A 20 -15.08 1.39 32.96
CA HIS A 20 -14.04 0.83 32.10
C HIS A 20 -14.60 -0.40 31.40
N ASN A 21 -15.30 -0.17 30.29
CA ASN A 21 -15.72 -1.24 29.39
C ASN A 21 -14.48 -1.76 28.65
N THR A 22 -13.94 -2.87 29.15
CA THR A 22 -12.99 -3.72 28.42
C THR A 22 -13.75 -4.37 27.27
N HIS A 23 -13.82 -3.70 26.12
CA HIS A 23 -14.38 -4.26 24.90
C HIS A 23 -13.64 -5.56 24.55
N HIS A 24 -14.33 -6.69 24.76
CA HIS A 24 -13.95 -8.01 24.26
C HIS A 24 -14.10 -8.00 22.73
N GLY A 25 -13.07 -7.53 22.03
CA GLY A 25 -13.13 -7.25 20.60
C GLY A 25 -12.94 -8.49 19.74
N VAL A 26 -14.03 -9.13 19.35
CA VAL A 26 -13.99 -10.03 18.19
C VAL A 26 -13.85 -9.18 16.94
N ILE A 27 -12.69 -9.24 16.28
CA ILE A 27 -12.48 -8.62 14.98
C ILE A 27 -12.96 -9.58 13.89
N LYS A 28 -13.83 -9.11 13.02
CA LYS A 28 -14.31 -9.84 11.83
C LYS A 28 -13.98 -9.03 10.58
N GLU A 29 -13.55 -9.66 9.51
CA GLU A 29 -13.41 -8.98 8.22
C GLU A 29 -14.64 -9.20 7.31
N ASP A 30 -14.88 -8.30 6.37
CA ASP A 30 -15.94 -8.41 5.35
C ASP A 30 -15.55 -9.40 4.23
N ARG A 31 -16.54 -9.86 3.42
CA ARG A 31 -16.43 -10.82 2.31
C ARG A 31 -15.35 -10.48 1.27
N LEU A 32 -15.01 -9.20 1.09
CA LEU A 32 -13.97 -8.75 0.15
C LEU A 32 -12.53 -8.85 0.70
N SER A 33 -12.32 -9.28 1.95
CA SER A 33 -10.98 -9.56 2.52
C SER A 33 -10.31 -10.82 1.97
N MET A 34 -11.04 -11.61 1.18
CA MET A 34 -10.56 -12.87 0.59
C MET A 34 -9.62 -12.66 -0.60
N TYR A 35 -9.48 -11.43 -1.08
CA TYR A 35 -8.57 -11.08 -2.17
C TYR A 35 -7.12 -11.04 -1.67
N ARG A 36 -6.50 -12.24 -1.68
CA ARG A 36 -5.06 -12.55 -1.58
C ARG A 36 -4.36 -12.24 -0.25
N ASN A 37 -5.01 -12.65 0.83
CA ASN A 37 -4.41 -12.84 2.15
C ASN A 37 -4.18 -14.34 2.44
N GLY A 38 -3.50 -15.07 1.55
CA GLY A 38 -3.08 -16.45 1.80
C GLY A 38 -4.01 -17.59 1.36
N ARG A 39 -5.24 -17.30 0.94
CA ARG A 39 -6.22 -18.37 0.62
C ARG A 39 -6.26 -18.81 -0.83
N GLU A 40 -5.99 -17.90 -1.77
CA GLU A 40 -5.95 -18.23 -3.20
C GLU A 40 -4.52 -18.11 -3.72
N LYS A 41 -3.93 -19.27 -4.03
CA LYS A 41 -2.63 -19.40 -4.70
C LYS A 41 -2.77 -19.08 -6.18
N ASP A 42 -3.17 -17.86 -6.47
CA ASP A 42 -3.56 -17.49 -7.82
C ASP A 42 -2.33 -17.37 -8.74
N VAL A 43 -2.15 -18.43 -9.51
CA VAL A 43 -1.14 -18.63 -10.55
C VAL A 43 -1.80 -18.79 -11.92
N THR A 44 -3.08 -18.41 -12.04
CA THR A 44 -3.84 -18.53 -13.30
C THR A 44 -3.22 -17.63 -14.35
N ILE A 45 -2.96 -18.16 -15.54
CA ILE A 45 -2.50 -17.37 -16.69
C ILE A 45 -3.65 -16.51 -17.17
N THR A 46 -3.41 -15.22 -17.29
CA THR A 46 -4.37 -14.24 -17.81
C THR A 46 -3.65 -13.20 -18.66
N LYS A 47 -4.39 -12.35 -19.37
CA LYS A 47 -3.78 -11.21 -20.08
C LYS A 47 -2.96 -10.27 -19.18
N TYR A 48 -3.26 -10.24 -17.88
CA TYR A 48 -2.56 -9.40 -16.91
C TYR A 48 -1.50 -10.15 -16.11
N ARG A 49 -1.51 -11.49 -16.13
CA ARG A 49 -0.51 -12.37 -15.53
C ARG A 49 -0.12 -13.41 -16.58
N PRO A 50 0.70 -13.02 -17.57
CA PRO A 50 1.08 -13.91 -18.65
C PRO A 50 2.02 -15.02 -18.14
N ILE A 51 2.30 -16.01 -18.97
CA ILE A 51 3.04 -17.23 -18.60
C ILE A 51 4.39 -16.90 -17.96
N GLU A 52 5.10 -15.89 -18.49
CA GLU A 52 6.41 -15.46 -18.00
C GLU A 52 6.35 -14.95 -16.55
N VAL A 53 5.19 -14.47 -16.09
CA VAL A 53 4.96 -14.02 -14.70
C VAL A 53 4.53 -15.18 -13.80
N VAL A 54 3.77 -16.14 -14.33
CA VAL A 54 3.33 -17.34 -13.61
C VAL A 54 4.50 -18.27 -13.34
N GLU A 55 5.36 -18.46 -14.35
CA GLU A 55 6.54 -19.32 -14.31
C GLU A 55 7.80 -18.62 -13.80
N TYR A 56 7.75 -17.31 -13.57
CA TYR A 56 8.87 -16.55 -13.02
C TYR A 56 9.37 -17.17 -11.71
N VAL A 57 10.66 -17.55 -11.69
CA VAL A 57 11.33 -18.01 -10.47
C VAL A 57 12.13 -16.82 -9.91
N PRO A 58 11.66 -16.19 -8.82
CA PRO A 58 12.38 -15.06 -8.24
C PRO A 58 13.73 -15.51 -7.67
N PRO A 59 14.82 -14.77 -7.92
CA PRO A 59 16.10 -15.05 -7.26
C PRO A 59 15.99 -14.75 -5.75
N LEU A 60 16.94 -15.26 -4.95
CA LEU A 60 16.85 -15.21 -3.49
C LEU A 60 16.73 -13.77 -2.95
N GLU A 61 17.49 -12.83 -3.53
CA GLU A 61 17.45 -11.42 -3.18
C GLU A 61 16.11 -10.74 -3.49
N ALA A 62 15.34 -11.27 -4.45
CA ALA A 62 13.99 -10.80 -4.76
C ALA A 62 12.94 -11.39 -3.80
N ILE A 63 13.27 -12.46 -3.08
CA ILE A 63 12.42 -13.04 -2.02
C ILE A 63 12.69 -12.33 -0.70
N LYS A 64 13.97 -12.25 -0.30
CA LYS A 64 14.40 -11.72 1.00
C LYS A 64 15.85 -11.24 0.96
N HIS A 65 16.12 -10.14 1.68
CA HIS A 65 17.47 -9.62 1.89
C HIS A 65 17.74 -9.39 3.39
N GLY A 66 19.00 -9.49 3.83
CA GLY A 66 19.40 -9.26 5.22
C GLY A 66 19.13 -10.45 6.17
N LYS A 67 19.38 -10.24 7.48
CA LYS A 67 19.20 -11.26 8.55
C LYS A 67 18.62 -10.61 9.81
N GLY A 68 17.86 -11.40 10.58
CA GLY A 68 17.27 -10.95 11.85
C GLY A 68 16.35 -9.74 11.69
N GLU A 69 16.46 -8.77 12.61
CA GLU A 69 15.66 -7.53 12.61
C GLU A 69 15.90 -6.66 11.38
N ASN A 70 17.10 -6.73 10.78
CA ASN A 70 17.45 -6.00 9.56
C ASN A 70 17.03 -6.75 8.28
N SER A 71 16.33 -7.88 8.42
CA SER A 71 15.87 -8.65 7.26
C SER A 71 14.58 -8.07 6.68
N MET A 72 14.52 -8.05 5.35
CA MET A 72 13.39 -7.56 4.58
C MET A 72 12.95 -8.64 3.61
N ARG A 73 11.80 -9.25 3.89
CA ARG A 73 11.07 -10.12 2.98
C ARG A 73 10.21 -9.29 2.03
N TYR A 74 10.24 -9.68 0.77
CA TYR A 74 9.52 -9.04 -0.33
C TYR A 74 8.44 -9.96 -0.93
N ILE A 75 8.67 -11.28 -0.87
CA ILE A 75 7.70 -12.31 -1.26
C ILE A 75 7.37 -13.13 -0.01
N PHE A 76 6.10 -13.05 0.40
CA PHE A 76 5.60 -13.69 1.60
C PHE A 76 4.99 -15.04 1.24
N GLY A 77 3.92 -15.02 0.46
CA GLY A 77 3.24 -16.20 -0.04
C GLY A 77 3.10 -17.30 1.02
N ASP A 78 3.49 -18.54 0.68
CA ASP A 78 3.66 -19.65 1.62
C ASP A 78 5.10 -20.20 1.60
N LEU A 79 6.06 -19.35 1.23
CA LEU A 79 7.47 -19.72 1.25
C LEU A 79 7.95 -20.00 2.68
N PRO A 80 8.98 -20.87 2.84
CA PRO A 80 9.57 -21.13 4.15
C PRO A 80 9.98 -19.84 4.86
N LEU A 81 9.64 -19.78 6.15
CA LEU A 81 10.04 -18.72 7.06
C LEU A 81 11.30 -19.16 7.80
N ASP A 82 12.17 -18.21 8.12
CA ASP A 82 13.33 -18.49 8.98
C ASP A 82 12.98 -18.46 10.46
N ASP A 83 13.94 -18.87 11.30
CA ASP A 83 13.75 -18.96 12.75
C ASP A 83 13.35 -17.61 13.38
N PHE A 84 13.87 -16.51 12.85
CA PHE A 84 13.55 -15.18 13.36
C PHE A 84 12.09 -14.82 13.04
N GLU A 85 11.65 -15.03 11.80
CA GLU A 85 10.27 -14.79 11.37
C GLU A 85 9.27 -15.65 12.14
N GLU A 86 9.53 -16.95 12.28
CA GLU A 86 8.70 -17.87 13.06
C GLU A 86 8.64 -17.47 14.54
N THR A 87 9.77 -17.02 15.10
CA THR A 87 9.83 -16.53 16.49
C THR A 87 8.98 -15.28 16.66
N LYS A 88 9.10 -14.29 15.78
CA LYS A 88 8.32 -13.04 15.87
C LYS A 88 6.82 -13.26 15.69
N ILE A 89 6.41 -14.21 14.85
CA ILE A 89 5.01 -14.61 14.75
C ILE A 89 4.53 -15.23 16.07
N LYS A 90 5.29 -16.17 16.66
CA LYS A 90 4.93 -16.81 17.93
C LYS A 90 4.82 -15.79 19.07
N GLU A 91 5.77 -14.87 19.16
CA GLU A 91 5.76 -13.78 20.15
C GLU A 91 4.54 -12.88 19.99
N MET A 92 4.19 -12.49 18.76
CA MET A 92 2.99 -11.70 18.48
C MET A 92 1.71 -12.45 18.87
N LEU A 93 1.60 -13.74 18.54
CA LEU A 93 0.44 -14.54 18.91
C LEU A 93 0.30 -14.66 20.44
N ALA A 94 1.41 -14.79 21.18
CA ALA A 94 1.41 -14.75 22.65
C ALA A 94 0.98 -13.37 23.19
N TYR A 95 1.48 -12.29 22.58
CA TYR A 95 1.10 -10.91 22.91
C TYR A 95 -0.41 -10.65 22.73
N LEU A 96 -1.02 -11.19 21.67
CA LEU A 96 -2.44 -11.07 21.41
C LEU A 96 -3.27 -11.94 22.38
N LYS A 97 -2.80 -13.17 22.66
CA LYS A 97 -3.45 -14.08 23.59
C LYS A 97 -3.53 -13.50 25.00
N SER A 98 -2.46 -12.86 25.50
CA SER A 98 -2.46 -12.20 26.81
C SER A 98 -3.41 -11.00 26.91
N ARG A 99 -3.89 -10.50 25.77
CA ARG A 99 -4.89 -9.43 25.66
C ARG A 99 -6.29 -9.93 25.28
N HIS A 100 -6.51 -11.25 25.32
CA HIS A 100 -7.77 -11.90 24.92
C HIS A 100 -8.21 -11.55 23.49
N VAL A 101 -7.27 -11.32 22.58
CA VAL A 101 -7.53 -11.04 21.16
C VAL A 101 -7.41 -12.32 20.34
N SER A 102 -8.34 -12.54 19.41
CA SER A 102 -8.29 -13.63 18.43
C SER A 102 -8.35 -13.12 17.00
N LEU A 103 -7.51 -13.69 16.12
CA LEU A 103 -7.47 -13.40 14.68
C LEU A 103 -8.21 -14.44 13.83
N LYS A 104 -8.89 -15.44 14.43
CA LYS A 104 -9.44 -16.61 13.74
C LYS A 104 -10.40 -16.29 12.57
N ASN A 105 -11.07 -15.14 12.62
CA ASN A 105 -12.06 -14.70 11.61
C ASN A 105 -11.59 -13.46 10.83
N THR A 106 -10.28 -13.25 10.76
CA THR A 106 -9.66 -12.20 9.96
C THR A 106 -8.63 -12.82 9.02
N ALA A 107 -8.25 -12.09 7.98
CA ALA A 107 -7.15 -12.44 7.10
C ALA A 107 -5.84 -12.64 7.86
N PHE A 108 -5.67 -11.97 9.00
CA PHE A 108 -4.50 -12.10 9.87
C PHE A 108 -4.43 -13.43 10.64
N SER A 109 -5.39 -14.34 10.44
CA SER A 109 -5.18 -15.76 10.77
C SER A 109 -4.09 -16.41 9.91
N ASP A 110 -3.80 -15.84 8.73
CA ASP A 110 -2.66 -16.18 7.90
C ASP A 110 -1.36 -15.62 8.50
N LYS A 111 -0.40 -16.51 8.78
CA LYS A 111 0.84 -16.13 9.46
C LYS A 111 1.77 -15.28 8.60
N HIS A 112 1.71 -15.42 7.28
CA HIS A 112 2.54 -14.67 6.33
C HIS A 112 2.03 -13.25 6.14
N LEU A 113 0.71 -13.03 6.17
CA LEU A 113 0.13 -11.70 6.27
C LEU A 113 0.45 -11.04 7.62
N LEU A 114 0.32 -11.79 8.71
CA LEU A 114 0.72 -11.29 10.04
C LEU A 114 2.18 -10.84 10.03
N LEU A 115 3.08 -11.65 9.45
CA LEU A 115 4.49 -11.31 9.29
C LEU A 115 4.68 -10.04 8.45
N ARG A 116 3.94 -9.86 7.36
CA ARG A 116 3.99 -8.64 6.53
C ARG A 116 3.70 -7.38 7.36
N TYR A 117 2.74 -7.46 8.28
CA TYR A 117 2.40 -6.35 9.17
C TYR A 117 3.41 -6.16 10.29
N LEU A 118 3.96 -7.24 10.83
CA LEU A 118 5.06 -7.19 11.81
C LEU A 118 6.29 -6.53 11.21
N GLN A 119 6.78 -7.01 10.06
CA GLN A 119 7.96 -6.45 9.39
C GLN A 119 7.76 -4.98 9.04
N GLY A 120 6.60 -4.60 8.50
CA GLY A 120 6.35 -3.21 8.16
C GLY A 120 6.31 -2.29 9.39
N ASN A 121 5.96 -2.81 10.56
CA ASN A 121 5.98 -2.08 11.83
C ASN A 121 7.27 -2.30 12.62
N GLU A 122 8.36 -2.72 11.97
CA GLU A 122 9.68 -2.90 12.61
C GLU A 122 9.59 -3.84 13.82
N TYR A 123 8.69 -4.83 13.75
CA TYR A 123 8.38 -5.80 14.81
C TYR A 123 7.90 -5.18 16.14
N ASP A 124 7.44 -3.92 16.13
CA ASP A 124 6.72 -3.31 17.26
C ASP A 124 5.29 -3.87 17.33
N PHE A 125 5.02 -4.73 18.32
CA PHE A 125 3.73 -5.42 18.44
C PHE A 125 2.57 -4.47 18.77
N VAL A 126 2.82 -3.37 19.47
CA VAL A 126 1.78 -2.40 19.81
C VAL A 126 1.35 -1.67 18.53
N LYS A 127 2.32 -1.18 17.74
CA LYS A 127 2.04 -0.53 16.45
C LYS A 127 1.43 -1.50 15.45
N ALA A 128 1.98 -2.71 15.33
CA ALA A 128 1.47 -3.73 14.44
C ALA A 128 0.01 -4.09 14.76
N TRP A 129 -0.32 -4.30 16.04
CA TRP A 129 -1.70 -4.56 16.45
C TRP A 129 -2.63 -3.40 16.14
N ASP A 130 -2.17 -2.17 16.37
CA ASP A 130 -2.95 -0.98 16.10
C ASP A 130 -3.24 -0.79 14.61
N ASP A 131 -2.23 -0.98 13.75
CA ASP A 131 -2.38 -0.98 12.30
C ASP A 131 -3.31 -2.10 11.80
N ILE A 132 -3.22 -3.31 12.37
CA ILE A 132 -4.12 -4.43 12.05
C ILE A 132 -5.58 -4.06 12.35
N LYS A 133 -5.87 -3.52 13.54
CA LYS A 133 -7.23 -3.07 13.90
C LYS A 133 -7.75 -2.02 12.92
N ARG A 134 -6.92 -1.03 12.58
CA ARG A 134 -7.30 0.04 11.65
C ARG A 134 -7.55 -0.52 10.26
N HIS A 135 -6.67 -1.40 9.77
CA HIS A 135 -6.82 -2.02 8.47
C HIS A 135 -8.13 -2.81 8.38
N VAL A 136 -8.45 -3.63 9.39
CA VAL A 136 -9.72 -4.38 9.39
C VAL A 136 -10.92 -3.44 9.35
N ARG A 137 -10.94 -2.38 10.18
CA ARG A 137 -12.02 -1.39 10.15
C ARG A 137 -12.11 -0.67 8.81
N TRP A 138 -10.97 -0.29 8.22
CA TRP A 138 -10.92 0.32 6.90
C TRP A 138 -11.51 -0.63 5.87
N ARG A 139 -11.13 -1.92 5.87
CA ARG A 139 -11.63 -2.90 4.92
C ARG A 139 -13.14 -3.15 5.03
N GLN A 140 -13.71 -3.08 6.23
CA GLN A 140 -15.17 -3.19 6.44
C GLN A 140 -15.96 -2.03 5.81
N ASN A 141 -15.37 -0.82 5.81
CA ASN A 141 -15.99 0.40 5.28
C ASN A 141 -15.55 0.72 3.85
N PHE A 142 -14.52 0.04 3.35
CA PHE A 142 -13.99 0.23 2.02
C PHE A 142 -15.03 -0.10 0.97
N ARG A 143 -15.20 0.81 0.01
CA ARG A 143 -16.07 0.65 -1.15
C ARG A 143 -15.29 1.07 -2.39
N MET A 144 -15.31 0.21 -3.40
CA MET A 144 -14.82 0.57 -4.72
C MET A 144 -15.88 1.44 -5.42
N ILE A 145 -15.46 2.16 -6.47
CA ILE A 145 -16.42 2.85 -7.34
C ILE A 145 -17.22 1.79 -8.10
N GLU A 146 -18.49 1.61 -7.74
CA GLU A 146 -19.38 0.62 -8.37
C GLU A 146 -19.93 1.08 -9.72
N ASP A 147 -20.12 2.40 -9.88
CA ASP A 147 -20.53 2.99 -11.15
C ASP A 147 -19.38 2.93 -12.16
N LYS A 148 -19.51 2.01 -13.11
CA LYS A 148 -18.53 1.80 -14.20
C LYS A 148 -18.32 3.05 -15.05
N HIS A 149 -19.37 3.82 -15.33
CA HIS A 149 -19.26 5.01 -16.15
C HIS A 149 -18.49 6.11 -15.42
N LYS A 150 -18.79 6.31 -14.12
CA LYS A 150 -18.03 7.21 -13.26
C LYS A 150 -16.56 6.78 -13.19
N LEU A 151 -16.30 5.49 -12.96
CA LEU A 151 -14.94 4.95 -12.89
C LEU A 151 -14.17 5.18 -14.19
N GLU A 152 -14.75 4.84 -15.34
CA GLU A 152 -14.11 5.06 -16.64
C GLU A 152 -13.81 6.54 -16.91
N LYS A 153 -14.72 7.45 -16.54
CA LYS A 153 -14.49 8.90 -16.64
C LYS A 153 -13.28 9.32 -15.81
N LEU A 154 -13.20 8.86 -14.57
CA LEU A 154 -12.08 9.17 -13.67
C LEU A 154 -10.76 8.56 -14.15
N LEU A 155 -10.78 7.33 -14.67
CA LEU A 155 -9.60 6.67 -15.21
C LEU A 155 -9.02 7.42 -16.41
N LYS A 156 -9.87 7.94 -17.31
CA LYS A 156 -9.45 8.71 -18.49
C LYS A 156 -8.62 9.96 -18.16
N ASN A 157 -8.70 10.47 -16.94
CA ASN A 157 -7.89 11.61 -16.51
C ASN A 157 -6.40 11.24 -16.32
N GLY A 158 -6.07 9.96 -16.16
CA GLY A 158 -4.69 9.47 -16.15
C GLY A 158 -3.86 9.91 -14.94
N TYR A 159 -4.50 10.16 -13.79
CA TYR A 159 -3.83 10.49 -12.53
C TYR A 159 -2.85 9.40 -12.09
N CYS A 160 -3.31 8.16 -12.24
CA CYS A 160 -2.62 6.93 -11.90
C CYS A 160 -2.99 5.88 -12.94
N TYR A 161 -2.01 5.13 -13.44
CA TYR A 161 -2.20 4.05 -14.41
C TYR A 161 -1.05 3.06 -14.32
N ILE A 162 -1.16 1.94 -15.04
CA ILE A 162 -0.17 0.87 -15.02
C ILE A 162 0.44 0.72 -16.41
N HIS A 163 1.78 0.73 -16.48
CA HIS A 163 2.50 0.48 -17.71
C HIS A 163 3.73 -0.40 -17.49
N GLY A 164 3.75 -1.57 -18.13
CA GLY A 164 4.90 -2.48 -18.13
C GLY A 164 5.22 -3.10 -16.77
N ARG A 165 6.36 -3.80 -16.75
CA ARG A 165 6.89 -4.52 -15.61
C ARG A 165 8.38 -4.28 -15.47
N ASP A 166 8.86 -4.29 -14.23
CA ASP A 166 10.29 -4.16 -13.96
C ASP A 166 11.05 -5.50 -14.13
N LYS A 167 12.36 -5.50 -13.94
CA LYS A 167 13.22 -6.69 -14.14
C LYS A 167 12.90 -7.87 -13.24
N TYR A 168 12.13 -7.68 -12.16
CA TYR A 168 11.63 -8.75 -11.30
C TYR A 168 10.13 -9.02 -11.55
N MET A 169 9.66 -8.70 -12.75
CA MET A 169 8.28 -8.88 -13.20
C MET A 169 7.25 -8.09 -12.39
N ARG A 170 7.66 -7.13 -11.57
CA ARG A 170 6.72 -6.34 -10.74
C ARG A 170 5.98 -5.32 -11.61
N PRO A 171 4.64 -5.21 -11.52
CA PRO A 171 3.90 -4.16 -12.21
C PRO A 171 4.42 -2.77 -11.85
N ILE A 172 4.48 -1.87 -12.84
CA ILE A 172 4.88 -0.47 -12.62
C ILE A 172 3.64 0.40 -12.64
N ILE A 173 3.39 1.06 -11.50
CA ILE A 173 2.32 2.04 -11.33
C ILE A 173 2.93 3.42 -11.56
N ILE A 174 2.32 4.22 -12.43
CA ILE A 174 2.75 5.57 -12.75
C ILE A 174 1.74 6.55 -12.18
N PHE A 175 2.21 7.46 -11.35
CA PHE A 175 1.45 8.58 -10.83
C PHE A 175 1.89 9.86 -11.52
N ARG A 176 0.96 10.57 -12.14
CA ARG A 176 1.19 11.89 -12.74
C ARG A 176 0.76 12.96 -11.74
N ALA A 177 1.72 13.47 -10.97
CA ALA A 177 1.43 14.37 -9.86
C ALA A 177 0.75 15.67 -10.31
N LYS A 178 1.11 16.20 -11.50
CA LYS A 178 0.40 17.37 -12.05
C LYS A 178 -1.07 17.09 -12.31
N ALA A 179 -1.37 15.96 -12.95
CA ALA A 179 -2.75 15.56 -13.19
C ALA A 179 -3.51 15.33 -11.86
N PHE A 180 -2.85 14.74 -10.85
CA PHE A 180 -3.42 14.60 -9.51
C PHE A 180 -3.77 15.96 -8.88
N LEU A 181 -2.85 16.93 -8.94
CA LEU A 181 -3.04 18.25 -8.32
C LEU A 181 -4.04 19.15 -9.06
N ASP A 182 -4.14 19.01 -10.38
CA ASP A 182 -5.15 19.69 -11.20
C ASP A 182 -6.49 18.95 -11.22
N GLY A 183 -6.54 17.76 -10.64
CA GLY A 183 -7.64 16.82 -10.76
C GLY A 183 -8.91 17.30 -10.05
N GLU A 184 -9.95 16.45 -10.14
CA GLU A 184 -11.19 16.66 -9.41
C GLU A 184 -10.98 16.50 -7.88
N ASP A 185 -12.08 16.44 -7.14
CA ASP A 185 -12.14 16.16 -5.71
C ASP A 185 -11.13 15.08 -5.23
N PRO A 186 -10.28 15.35 -4.22
CA PRO A 186 -9.29 14.40 -3.69
C PRO A 186 -9.86 13.02 -3.37
N ASP A 187 -11.12 12.95 -2.93
CA ASP A 187 -11.79 11.69 -2.65
C ASP A 187 -12.00 10.86 -3.92
N ASN A 188 -12.35 11.46 -5.06
CA ASN A 188 -12.42 10.70 -6.32
C ASN A 188 -11.05 10.17 -6.74
N ILE A 189 -9.99 10.97 -6.58
CA ILE A 189 -8.65 10.57 -6.99
C ILE A 189 -8.13 9.41 -6.14
N ILE A 190 -8.30 9.46 -4.81
CA ILE A 190 -7.86 8.37 -3.94
C ILE A 190 -8.62 7.05 -4.25
N HIS A 191 -9.89 7.12 -4.65
CA HIS A 191 -10.63 5.93 -5.08
C HIS A 191 -10.11 5.33 -6.40
N VAL A 192 -9.58 6.16 -7.33
CA VAL A 192 -8.86 5.66 -8.51
C VAL A 192 -7.56 4.95 -8.10
N VAL A 193 -6.82 5.49 -7.13
CA VAL A 193 -5.62 4.84 -6.60
C VAL A 193 -5.96 3.49 -5.96
N TYR A 194 -7.01 3.44 -5.15
CA TYR A 194 -7.51 2.19 -4.56
C TYR A 194 -7.92 1.18 -5.61
N TYR A 195 -8.64 1.61 -6.66
CA TYR A 195 -9.00 0.74 -7.77
C TYR A 195 -7.76 0.09 -8.40
N TRP A 196 -6.72 0.87 -8.70
CA TRP A 196 -5.49 0.32 -9.28
C TRP A 196 -4.72 -0.60 -8.34
N PHE A 197 -4.67 -0.28 -7.05
CA PHE A 197 -3.99 -1.12 -6.07
C PHE A 197 -4.71 -2.47 -5.91
N GLU A 198 -6.03 -2.45 -5.75
CA GLU A 198 -6.85 -3.68 -5.72
C GLU A 198 -6.73 -4.45 -7.04
N PHE A 199 -6.71 -3.77 -8.19
CA PHE A 199 -6.49 -4.40 -9.49
C PHE A 199 -5.13 -5.10 -9.56
N VAL A 200 -4.04 -4.44 -9.13
CA VAL A 200 -2.71 -5.06 -9.14
C VAL A 200 -2.70 -6.31 -8.26
N ILE A 201 -3.20 -6.20 -7.02
CA ILE A 201 -3.23 -7.31 -6.07
C ILE A 201 -4.00 -8.48 -6.66
N THR A 202 -5.21 -8.22 -7.18
CA THR A 202 -6.12 -9.28 -7.62
C THR A 202 -5.81 -9.84 -9.00
N LYS A 203 -5.24 -9.05 -9.92
CA LYS A 203 -5.11 -9.45 -11.34
C LYS A 203 -3.67 -9.58 -11.83
N MET A 204 -2.69 -8.93 -11.19
CA MET A 204 -1.34 -8.79 -11.77
C MET A 204 -0.22 -9.44 -10.96
N LEU A 205 -0.37 -9.51 -9.64
CA LEU A 205 0.57 -10.23 -8.77
C LEU A 205 0.46 -11.74 -9.00
N SER A 206 1.50 -12.49 -8.67
CA SER A 206 1.57 -13.96 -8.83
C SER A 206 2.10 -14.58 -7.55
N TRP A 207 1.37 -15.57 -7.01
CA TRP A 207 1.65 -16.17 -5.71
C TRP A 207 3.07 -16.77 -5.67
N ASN A 208 3.86 -16.48 -4.62
CA ASN A 208 5.27 -16.88 -4.49
C ASN A 208 6.22 -16.39 -5.60
N ARG A 209 5.76 -15.59 -6.56
CA ARG A 209 6.59 -15.13 -7.69
C ARG A 209 6.76 -13.61 -7.69
N VAL A 210 5.64 -12.89 -7.65
CA VAL A 210 5.58 -11.43 -7.77
C VAL A 210 4.53 -10.91 -6.80
N GLU A 211 4.97 -10.35 -5.67
CA GLU A 211 4.08 -9.87 -4.59
C GLU A 211 4.24 -8.37 -4.29
N GLN A 212 4.93 -7.65 -5.18
CA GLN A 212 5.19 -6.24 -5.04
C GLN A 212 4.95 -5.49 -6.34
N TRP A 213 4.78 -4.18 -6.24
CA TRP A 213 4.77 -3.24 -7.35
C TRP A 213 5.89 -2.21 -7.21
N ARG A 214 6.21 -1.60 -8.34
CA ARG A 214 7.09 -0.44 -8.43
C ARG A 214 6.25 0.80 -8.71
N VAL A 215 6.68 1.94 -8.19
CA VAL A 215 6.02 3.22 -8.45
C VAL A 215 6.98 4.19 -9.15
N ILE A 216 6.49 4.87 -10.18
CA ILE A 216 7.11 6.08 -10.74
C ILE A 216 6.20 7.26 -10.42
N MET A 217 6.72 8.22 -9.65
CA MET A 217 6.07 9.50 -9.36
C MET A 217 6.62 10.55 -10.30
N ASP A 218 5.84 10.90 -11.32
CA ASP A 218 6.17 11.93 -12.29
C ASP A 218 5.76 13.31 -11.78
N LEU A 219 6.75 14.15 -11.49
CA LEU A 219 6.55 15.52 -11.00
C LEU A 219 6.66 16.58 -12.12
N GLN A 220 6.64 16.16 -13.39
CA GLN A 220 6.67 17.10 -14.50
C GLN A 220 5.53 18.13 -14.37
N ASP A 221 5.89 19.40 -14.57
CA ASP A 221 5.00 20.57 -14.50
C ASP A 221 4.31 20.81 -13.14
N VAL A 222 4.77 20.15 -12.06
CA VAL A 222 4.24 20.39 -10.72
C VAL A 222 4.83 21.66 -10.11
N THR A 223 3.95 22.53 -9.62
CA THR A 223 4.30 23.72 -8.83
C THR A 223 4.03 23.47 -7.35
N PHE A 224 5.03 23.65 -6.50
CA PHE A 224 4.95 23.31 -5.07
C PHE A 224 4.63 24.48 -4.13
N TYR A 225 4.45 25.72 -4.64
CA TYR A 225 4.22 26.90 -3.80
C TYR A 225 3.02 26.78 -2.85
N ASN A 226 1.97 26.05 -3.25
CA ASN A 226 0.76 25.81 -2.45
C ASN A 226 0.46 24.31 -2.29
N ALA A 227 1.50 23.47 -2.21
CA ALA A 227 1.31 22.02 -2.09
C ALA A 227 0.45 21.69 -0.84
N PRO A 228 -0.62 20.87 -0.96
CA PRO A 228 -1.49 20.54 0.16
C PRO A 228 -0.83 19.49 1.08
N VAL A 229 0.18 19.91 1.84
CA VAL A 229 1.05 19.02 2.64
C VAL A 229 0.26 18.09 3.56
N SER A 230 -0.79 18.58 4.22
CA SER A 230 -1.63 17.76 5.12
C SER A 230 -2.30 16.62 4.36
N LEU A 231 -2.96 16.93 3.24
CA LEU A 231 -3.61 15.95 2.39
C LEU A 231 -2.61 14.90 1.87
N LEU A 232 -1.43 15.33 1.43
CA LEU A 232 -0.39 14.41 0.95
C LEU A 232 0.12 13.48 2.06
N LYS A 233 0.27 13.99 3.29
CA LYS A 233 0.62 13.18 4.47
C LYS A 233 -0.48 12.17 4.77
N ASP A 234 -1.74 12.59 4.76
CA ASP A 234 -2.88 11.72 5.03
C ASP A 234 -2.98 10.60 4.00
N ILE A 235 -2.79 10.91 2.71
CA ILE A 235 -2.73 9.91 1.65
C ILE A 235 -1.58 8.94 1.87
N ALA A 236 -0.38 9.44 2.15
CA ALA A 236 0.80 8.60 2.37
C ALA A 236 0.62 7.64 3.55
N ILE A 237 0.08 8.14 4.68
CA ILE A 237 -0.24 7.34 5.86
C ILE A 237 -1.29 6.26 5.53
N ASN A 238 -2.38 6.65 4.85
CA ASN A 238 -3.46 5.72 4.52
C ASN A 238 -3.00 4.61 3.56
N LEU A 239 -2.24 4.96 2.52
CA LEU A 239 -1.72 3.98 1.56
C LEU A 239 -0.71 3.04 2.22
N GLN A 240 0.22 3.58 3.03
CA GLN A 240 1.21 2.77 3.72
C GLN A 240 0.58 1.78 4.71
N ARG A 241 -0.43 2.21 5.47
CA ARG A 241 -1.11 1.36 6.47
C ARG A 241 -1.94 0.25 5.82
N ASN A 242 -2.66 0.55 4.75
CA ASN A 242 -3.61 -0.38 4.14
C ASN A 242 -3.00 -1.27 3.05
N TYR A 243 -1.92 -0.83 2.40
CA TYR A 243 -1.21 -1.56 1.35
C TYR A 243 0.25 -1.81 1.73
N ARG A 244 0.45 -2.16 2.99
CA ARG A 244 1.76 -2.40 3.59
C ARG A 244 2.48 -3.57 2.89
N GLY A 245 3.78 -3.40 2.63
CA GLY A 245 4.64 -4.46 2.10
C GLY A 245 4.56 -4.68 0.58
N TYR A 246 3.65 -4.02 -0.14
CA TYR A 246 3.55 -4.14 -1.60
C TYR A 246 4.51 -3.23 -2.36
N LEU A 247 4.96 -2.11 -1.77
CA LEU A 247 5.92 -1.22 -2.43
C LEU A 247 7.32 -1.85 -2.45
N ALA A 248 7.85 -2.07 -3.65
CA ALA A 248 9.26 -2.41 -3.87
C ALA A 248 10.14 -1.17 -3.79
N GLN A 249 9.86 -0.17 -4.63
CA GLN A 249 10.55 1.10 -4.71
C GLN A 249 9.63 2.15 -5.35
N MET A 250 9.76 3.40 -4.94
CA MET A 250 9.10 4.56 -5.52
C MET A 250 10.16 5.54 -6.02
N SER A 251 10.21 5.78 -7.32
CA SER A 251 11.13 6.72 -7.96
C SER A 251 10.41 8.02 -8.26
N PHE A 252 10.89 9.13 -7.72
CA PHE A 252 10.44 10.46 -8.10
C PHE A 252 11.31 10.96 -9.25
N ILE A 253 10.67 11.33 -10.36
CA ILE A 253 11.33 11.83 -11.58
C ILE A 253 10.84 13.24 -11.90
N ASN A 254 11.56 13.91 -12.79
CA ASN A 254 11.28 15.31 -13.15
C ASN A 254 11.19 16.20 -11.89
N THR A 255 12.00 15.91 -10.86
CA THR A 255 11.85 16.54 -9.54
C THR A 255 12.43 17.96 -9.54
N PRO A 256 11.62 19.01 -9.36
CA PRO A 256 12.15 20.36 -9.17
C PRO A 256 12.96 20.45 -7.87
N ILE A 257 13.98 21.30 -7.82
CA ILE A 257 14.85 21.46 -6.64
C ILE A 257 14.02 21.72 -5.36
N ILE A 258 12.95 22.51 -5.47
CA ILE A 258 12.05 22.85 -4.34
C ILE A 258 11.32 21.62 -3.75
N PHE A 259 11.22 20.50 -4.49
CA PHE A 259 10.60 19.28 -3.99
C PHE A 259 11.32 18.72 -2.76
N TRP A 260 12.63 18.98 -2.62
CA TRP A 260 13.40 18.47 -1.49
C TRP A 260 12.82 18.93 -0.14
N GLY A 261 12.40 20.20 -0.04
CA GLY A 261 11.76 20.72 1.18
C GLY A 261 10.42 20.03 1.49
N LEU A 262 9.59 19.79 0.48
CA LEU A 262 8.34 19.04 0.63
C LEU A 262 8.59 17.59 1.06
N TRP A 263 9.58 16.94 0.44
CA TRP A 263 9.97 15.59 0.81
C TRP A 263 10.40 15.48 2.27
N GLN A 264 11.19 16.43 2.79
CA GLN A 264 11.55 16.46 4.20
C GLN A 264 10.30 16.47 5.10
N ALA A 265 9.30 17.30 4.78
CA ALA A 265 8.07 17.38 5.56
C ALA A 265 7.24 16.07 5.52
N ILE A 266 7.11 15.43 4.35
CA ILE A 266 6.36 14.18 4.18
C ILE A 266 7.10 13.00 4.81
N SER A 267 8.43 12.95 4.69
CA SER A 267 9.25 11.84 5.19
C SER A 267 9.13 11.63 6.71
N LEU A 268 8.74 12.66 7.47
CA LEU A 268 8.55 12.57 8.93
C LEU A 268 7.42 11.63 9.36
N VAL A 269 6.43 11.39 8.50
CA VAL A 269 5.31 10.48 8.81
C VAL A 269 5.52 9.06 8.28
N LEU A 270 6.64 8.81 7.59
CA LEU A 270 6.96 7.53 6.96
C LEU A 270 7.98 6.74 7.80
N PRO A 271 7.66 5.48 8.21
CA PRO A 271 8.63 4.50 8.68
C PRO A 271 9.90 4.40 7.85
N GLN A 272 11.02 4.07 8.50
CA GLN A 272 12.35 4.02 7.86
C GLN A 272 12.34 3.08 6.65
N SER A 273 11.76 1.88 6.82
CA SER A 273 11.62 0.87 5.76
C SER A 273 10.87 1.35 4.50
N THR A 274 10.08 2.41 4.59
CA THR A 274 9.42 3.05 3.44
C THR A 274 10.26 4.18 2.86
N ARG A 275 10.96 4.96 3.70
CA ARG A 275 11.91 5.99 3.25
C ARG A 275 13.06 5.38 2.44
N ASP A 276 13.58 4.24 2.85
CA ASP A 276 14.66 3.53 2.15
C ASP A 276 14.28 3.06 0.74
N LYS A 277 12.96 2.99 0.47
CA LYS A 277 12.41 2.60 -0.84
C LYS A 277 12.13 3.80 -1.73
N ILE A 278 12.34 5.03 -1.27
CA ILE A 278 12.06 6.24 -2.03
C ILE A 278 13.36 6.78 -2.62
N VAL A 279 13.38 6.91 -3.94
CA VAL A 279 14.53 7.40 -4.70
C VAL A 279 14.15 8.71 -5.35
N LEU A 280 14.88 9.79 -5.04
CA LEU A 280 14.72 11.09 -5.69
C LEU A 280 15.71 11.20 -6.84
N CYS A 281 15.22 11.11 -8.08
CA CYS A 281 16.06 11.18 -9.25
C CYS A 281 16.21 12.64 -9.73
N THR A 282 17.22 13.34 -9.21
CA THR A 282 17.37 14.80 -9.37
C THR A 282 18.07 15.26 -10.67
N SER A 283 18.77 14.38 -11.39
CA SER A 283 19.52 14.78 -12.60
C SER A 283 19.45 13.74 -13.75
N ASP A 284 19.81 12.49 -13.50
CA ASP A 284 19.76 11.41 -14.49
C ASP A 284 18.79 10.30 -14.06
N TYR A 285 17.49 10.59 -14.14
CA TYR A 285 16.49 9.59 -13.82
C TYR A 285 16.42 8.46 -14.85
N ARG A 286 16.91 8.67 -16.08
CA ARG A 286 16.99 7.61 -17.10
C ARG A 286 17.85 6.45 -16.58
N SER A 287 19.09 6.74 -16.20
CA SER A 287 20.01 5.71 -15.71
C SER A 287 19.45 4.99 -14.48
N GLU A 288 18.87 5.74 -13.52
CA GLU A 288 18.25 5.14 -12.32
C GLU A 288 17.08 4.20 -12.65
N LEU A 289 16.18 4.61 -13.55
CA LEU A 289 15.06 3.75 -13.97
C LEU A 289 15.56 2.50 -14.72
N LEU A 290 16.53 2.64 -15.62
CA LEU A 290 17.04 1.53 -16.44
C LEU A 290 17.88 0.51 -15.67
N LYS A 291 18.36 0.84 -14.46
CA LYS A 291 18.92 -0.17 -13.53
C LYS A 291 17.90 -1.26 -13.21
N CYS A 292 16.62 -0.89 -13.05
CA CYS A 292 15.58 -1.78 -12.55
C CYS A 292 14.45 -2.09 -13.55
N ILE A 293 14.32 -1.34 -14.64
CA ILE A 293 13.30 -1.52 -15.67
C ILE A 293 13.98 -1.74 -17.03
N ASN A 294 13.48 -2.68 -17.84
CA ASN A 294 13.99 -2.86 -19.21
C ASN A 294 13.45 -1.74 -20.12
N GLU A 295 14.23 -1.28 -21.11
CA GLU A 295 13.84 -0.15 -21.96
C GLU A 295 12.47 -0.37 -22.64
N ASN A 296 12.20 -1.58 -23.12
CA ASN A 296 10.94 -1.95 -23.77
C ASN A 296 9.72 -2.00 -22.83
N GLN A 297 9.94 -1.92 -21.51
CA GLN A 297 8.88 -1.87 -20.50
C GLN A 297 8.62 -0.46 -19.99
N LEU A 298 9.41 0.53 -20.46
CA LEU A 298 9.31 1.93 -20.07
C LEU A 298 8.86 2.78 -21.27
N GLU A 299 7.96 3.72 -21.03
CA GLU A 299 7.46 4.62 -22.07
C GLU A 299 8.57 5.52 -22.62
N LYS A 300 8.48 5.89 -23.90
CA LYS A 300 9.40 6.83 -24.57
C LYS A 300 9.54 8.17 -23.84
N LYS A 301 8.46 8.71 -23.28
CA LYS A 301 8.49 9.96 -22.49
C LYS A 301 9.30 9.85 -21.20
N TYR A 302 9.52 8.63 -20.71
CA TYR A 302 10.39 8.33 -19.57
C TYR A 302 11.71 7.68 -20.02
N HIS A 303 12.11 7.92 -21.28
CA HIS A 303 13.36 7.45 -21.88
C HIS A 303 13.48 5.94 -22.14
N GLY A 304 12.37 5.20 -22.13
CA GLY A 304 12.34 3.83 -22.65
C GLY A 304 12.07 3.76 -24.16
N THR A 305 11.62 2.60 -24.63
CA THR A 305 11.30 2.34 -26.04
C THR A 305 9.84 1.96 -26.26
N ALA A 306 9.07 1.70 -25.20
CA ALA A 306 7.64 1.42 -25.31
C ALA A 306 6.87 2.66 -25.78
N PRO A 307 5.81 2.51 -26.60
CA PRO A 307 4.93 3.62 -26.96
C PRO A 307 4.35 4.31 -25.73
N ASN A 308 4.20 5.64 -25.80
CA ASN A 308 3.53 6.39 -24.73
C ASN A 308 2.05 5.99 -24.66
N VAL A 309 1.54 5.84 -23.44
CA VAL A 309 0.15 5.55 -23.16
C VAL A 309 -0.73 6.74 -23.54
N SER A 310 -1.77 6.48 -24.34
CA SER A 310 -2.81 7.44 -24.71
C SER A 310 -4.18 7.15 -24.10
N SER A 311 -4.37 5.96 -23.52
CA SER A 311 -5.60 5.52 -22.85
C SER A 311 -5.26 4.90 -21.49
N PHE A 312 -5.94 5.34 -20.45
CA PHE A 312 -5.63 5.00 -19.06
C PHE A 312 -6.68 4.08 -18.41
N ILE A 313 -7.58 3.48 -19.19
CA ILE A 313 -8.69 2.66 -18.66
C ILE A 313 -8.28 1.21 -18.33
N GLU A 314 -7.16 0.74 -18.89
CA GLU A 314 -6.60 -0.59 -18.61
C GLU A 314 -5.07 -0.55 -18.54
N PRO A 315 -4.42 -1.54 -17.88
CA PRO A 315 -2.97 -1.67 -17.90
C PRO A 315 -2.43 -1.87 -19.33
N ILE A 316 -1.37 -1.15 -19.68
CA ILE A 316 -0.65 -1.34 -20.94
C ILE A 316 0.63 -2.12 -20.65
N LEU A 317 0.70 -3.36 -21.13
CA LEU A 317 1.82 -4.27 -20.84
C LEU A 317 2.56 -4.59 -22.14
N PRO A 318 3.72 -3.96 -22.40
CA PRO A 318 4.56 -4.35 -23.52
C PRO A 318 5.03 -5.81 -23.37
N THR A 319 5.30 -6.46 -24.50
CA THR A 319 5.78 -7.86 -24.52
C THR A 319 7.01 -8.03 -23.63
N LEU A 320 6.98 -9.05 -22.78
CA LEU A 320 8.12 -9.40 -21.95
C LEU A 320 9.21 -10.01 -22.86
N CYS A 321 10.44 -9.52 -22.74
CA CYS A 321 11.55 -10.14 -23.45
C CYS A 321 11.80 -11.51 -22.80
N ILE A 322 11.44 -12.58 -23.49
CA ILE A 322 11.93 -13.92 -23.17
C ILE A 322 13.43 -13.85 -23.49
N LYS A 323 14.28 -13.92 -22.48
CA LYS A 323 15.68 -14.26 -22.75
C LYS A 323 15.64 -15.69 -23.26
N GLU A 324 15.85 -15.87 -24.56
CA GLU A 324 16.23 -17.19 -25.09
C GLU A 324 17.46 -17.61 -24.27
N THR A 325 17.26 -18.63 -23.43
CA THR A 325 18.27 -19.22 -22.56
C THR A 325 19.27 -20.03 -23.34
#